data_AF-A0A5N5Q7H7-F1
#
_entry.id   AF-A0A5N5Q7H7-F1
#
_cell.length_a   1.000
_cell.length_b   1.000
_cell.length_c   1.000
_cell.angle_alpha   90.00
_cell.angle_beta   90.00
_cell.angle_gamma   90.00
#
_symmetry.space_group_name_H-M   'P 1'
#
loop_
_entity.id
_entity.type
_entity.pdbx_description
1 polymer ?
#
loop_
_entity_poly.entity_id
_entity_poly.type
_entity_poly.pdbx_seq_one_letter_code
_entity_poly.pdbx_strand_id
1 'polypeptide(L)'
;MSSELLSITTGNEDALLEQSAASRFALEDGAFLDWCKDVRLDYNTLNTHESPLPGTLQNLIGGVRVVPSWMVHTDAHQYQHAKRRFSTFIDTLAADIVSEEFQLCSNDESLSNDISAAIVPIFTVVQQNILAQSWKVKAIEAETRTAIDGLNNHVWNIESSDCFQHRMERRMKLPGTSNENAPIRVTPDSCAFIRAETSAVQGKAARGSCSSIAHPSHEAYYLFPHWINEYKQHDGQKRMSINQVILGLVSGLYQRRSLGFPHHFIFAMAHHGSTKLLMVLYRMREFDTSLPASALQLYLLMKKTCGLAKEYQTAILDATYGPISRTKGMLPGPHVQWPSKEDKKSDGGSSKPNSPKRARLGEPSKDDLGPQTDCQDQSPNDSPMVETPTELYEKRLQGLLVGRGHSLRSGFSQRVEELSSDEKVKKYLSTSVNVIYDPMPDSSAS
;
A
#
# COMPACT_ATOMS: atom_id res chain seq x y z
N MET A 1 -35.36 -21.03 -22.10
CA MET A 1 -33.96 -20.57 -22.03
C MET A 1 -33.97 -19.05 -22.08
N SER A 2 -33.13 -18.39 -21.28
CA SER A 2 -33.08 -16.93 -20.99
C SER A 2 -33.84 -16.47 -19.74
N SER A 3 -33.22 -16.68 -18.57
CA SER A 3 -33.45 -15.87 -17.35
C SER A 3 -32.32 -16.05 -16.30
N GLU A 4 -31.05 -16.05 -16.70
CA GLU A 4 -29.90 -16.29 -15.77
C GLU A 4 -28.77 -15.25 -15.87
N LEU A 5 -29.03 -14.03 -16.36
CA LEU A 5 -27.96 -13.03 -16.59
C LEU A 5 -28.05 -11.72 -15.78
N LEU A 6 -28.77 -11.67 -14.65
CA LEU A 6 -28.98 -10.41 -13.91
C LEU A 6 -28.66 -10.44 -12.39
N SER A 7 -27.72 -11.27 -11.94
CA SER A 7 -27.36 -11.35 -10.50
C SER A 7 -25.86 -11.09 -10.22
N ILE A 8 -25.27 -10.02 -10.77
CA ILE A 8 -23.85 -9.64 -10.50
C ILE A 8 -23.69 -8.17 -10.04
N THR A 9 -24.71 -7.52 -9.47
CA THR A 9 -24.59 -6.10 -9.08
C THR A 9 -24.76 -5.79 -7.59
N THR A 10 -25.19 -6.73 -6.75
CA THR A 10 -25.38 -6.47 -5.30
C THR A 10 -24.06 -6.38 -4.51
N GLY A 11 -22.95 -6.91 -5.04
CA GLY A 11 -21.66 -6.90 -4.36
C GLY A 11 -20.96 -5.52 -4.33
N ASN A 12 -21.35 -4.59 -5.18
CA ASN A 12 -20.64 -3.31 -5.34
C ASN A 12 -21.21 -2.20 -4.43
N GLU A 13 -22.51 -2.23 -4.12
CA GLU A 13 -23.14 -1.23 -3.24
C GLU A 13 -22.65 -1.36 -1.79
N ASP A 14 -22.54 -2.59 -1.27
CA ASP A 14 -21.99 -2.85 0.06
C ASP A 14 -20.52 -2.37 0.18
N ALA A 15 -19.72 -2.49 -0.89
CA ALA A 15 -18.32 -2.05 -0.90
C ALA A 15 -18.19 -0.52 -0.88
N LEU A 16 -19.04 0.20 -1.63
CA LEU A 16 -19.09 1.66 -1.62
C LEU A 16 -19.58 2.21 -0.27
N LEU A 17 -20.56 1.54 0.36
CA LEU A 17 -21.05 1.87 1.70
C LEU A 17 -19.97 1.64 2.78
N GLU A 18 -19.22 0.53 2.71
CA GLU A 18 -18.10 0.22 3.62
C GLU A 18 -16.93 1.21 3.46
N GLN A 19 -16.53 1.55 2.22
CA GLN A 19 -15.48 2.56 1.97
C GLN A 19 -15.87 3.93 2.53
N SER A 20 -17.15 4.28 2.38
CA SER A 20 -17.73 5.47 3.00
C SER A 20 -17.76 5.38 4.53
N ALA A 21 -17.96 4.20 5.12
CA ALA A 21 -17.95 4.02 6.57
C ALA A 21 -16.57 4.21 7.20
N ALA A 22 -15.53 3.54 6.68
CA ALA A 22 -14.16 3.73 7.16
C ALA A 22 -13.68 5.17 6.97
N SER A 23 -14.08 5.81 5.86
CA SER A 23 -13.75 7.21 5.61
C SER A 23 -14.44 8.17 6.57
N ARG A 24 -15.73 7.94 6.88
CA ARG A 24 -16.47 8.71 7.88
C ARG A 24 -15.88 8.51 9.28
N PHE A 25 -15.59 7.27 9.65
CA PHE A 25 -14.98 6.95 10.94
C PHE A 25 -13.63 7.65 11.13
N ALA A 26 -12.80 7.72 10.08
CA ALA A 26 -11.52 8.43 10.12
C ALA A 26 -11.64 9.95 10.38
N LEU A 27 -12.82 10.55 10.16
CA LEU A 27 -13.11 11.95 10.49
C LEU A 27 -13.58 12.16 11.94
N GLU A 28 -14.08 11.11 12.60
CA GLU A 28 -14.62 11.17 13.96
C GLU A 28 -13.49 11.07 14.99
N ASP A 29 -12.85 12.20 15.31
CA ASP A 29 -11.62 12.20 16.10
C ASP A 29 -11.69 11.43 17.43
N GLY A 30 -12.73 11.69 18.23
CA GLY A 30 -12.91 11.00 19.51
C GLY A 30 -13.06 9.49 19.33
N ALA A 31 -13.96 9.06 18.43
CA ALA A 31 -14.21 7.65 18.16
C ALA A 31 -12.97 6.94 17.59
N PHE A 32 -12.23 7.62 16.71
CA PHE A 32 -10.99 7.11 16.14
C PHE A 32 -9.88 6.96 17.20
N LEU A 33 -9.71 7.94 18.08
CA LEU A 33 -8.71 7.87 19.16
C LEU A 33 -9.07 6.79 20.20
N ASP A 34 -10.35 6.65 20.52
CA ASP A 34 -10.81 5.58 21.42
C ASP A 34 -10.62 4.20 20.78
N TRP A 35 -10.92 4.07 19.49
CA TRP A 35 -10.57 2.87 18.74
C TRP A 35 -9.07 2.59 18.71
N CYS A 36 -8.22 3.61 18.54
CA CYS A 36 -6.76 3.43 18.63
C CYS A 36 -6.36 2.84 20.00
N LYS A 37 -6.97 3.29 21.10
CA LYS A 37 -6.72 2.73 22.43
C LYS A 37 -7.20 1.28 22.54
N ASP A 38 -8.40 0.98 22.04
CA ASP A 38 -9.00 -0.36 22.05
C ASP A 38 -8.10 -1.37 21.31
N VAL A 39 -7.53 -0.95 20.17
CA VAL A 39 -6.59 -1.77 19.38
C VAL A 39 -5.13 -1.62 19.84
N ARG A 40 -4.91 -0.98 21.00
CA ARG A 40 -3.60 -0.80 21.63
C ARG A 40 -2.56 -0.17 20.70
N LEU A 41 -3.00 0.76 19.87
CA LEU A 41 -2.16 1.56 19.01
C LEU A 41 -1.75 2.83 19.75
N ASP A 42 -0.44 3.05 19.86
CA ASP A 42 0.09 4.31 20.37
C ASP A 42 0.03 5.39 19.27
N TYR A 43 -1.14 6.00 19.13
CA TYR A 43 -1.39 7.06 18.15
C TYR A 43 -0.46 8.27 18.33
N ASN A 44 -0.11 8.60 19.58
CA ASN A 44 0.78 9.73 19.86
C ASN A 44 2.18 9.47 19.31
N THR A 45 2.72 8.26 19.50
CA THR A 45 4.01 7.88 18.92
C THR A 45 3.98 7.86 17.38
N LEU A 46 2.84 7.55 16.75
CA LEU A 46 2.70 7.60 15.29
C LEU A 46 2.61 9.02 14.73
N ASN A 47 2.04 9.94 15.50
CA ASN A 47 1.71 11.29 15.02
C ASN A 47 2.70 12.39 15.49
N THR A 48 3.46 12.13 16.56
CA THR A 48 4.42 13.09 17.12
C THR A 48 5.86 12.80 16.65
N HIS A 49 6.60 13.87 16.35
CA HIS A 49 8.02 13.82 15.97
C HIS A 49 8.98 13.70 17.17
N GLU A 50 8.44 13.52 18.38
CA GLU A 50 9.18 13.75 19.61
C GLU A 50 10.10 12.59 20.00
N SER A 51 9.86 11.39 19.46
CA SER A 51 10.72 10.23 19.72
C SER A 51 11.75 10.06 18.61
N PRO A 52 13.04 9.88 18.95
CA PRO A 52 14.06 9.54 17.96
C PRO A 52 13.69 8.21 17.29
N LEU A 53 13.67 8.21 15.96
CA LEU A 53 13.38 7.02 15.16
C LEU A 53 14.30 5.85 15.53
N PRO A 54 13.84 4.59 15.47
CA PRO A 54 14.71 3.42 15.56
C PRO A 54 15.88 3.51 14.58
N GLY A 55 17.05 2.99 14.94
CA GLY A 55 18.27 3.09 14.11
C GLY A 55 18.07 2.63 12.67
N THR A 56 17.28 1.59 12.46
CA THR A 56 16.91 1.08 11.12
C THR A 56 16.16 2.12 10.29
N LEU A 57 15.18 2.81 10.89
CA LEU A 57 14.42 3.86 10.20
C LEU A 57 15.29 5.10 9.94
N GLN A 58 16.20 5.44 10.87
CA GLN A 58 17.18 6.50 10.65
C GLN A 58 18.10 6.17 9.47
N ASN A 59 18.60 4.93 9.38
CA ASN A 59 19.44 4.48 8.29
C ASN A 59 18.71 4.50 6.94
N LEU A 60 17.43 4.12 6.92
CA LEU A 60 16.59 4.21 5.72
C LEU A 60 16.50 5.67 5.25
N ILE A 61 16.19 6.61 6.15
CA ILE A 61 16.08 8.04 5.83
C ILE A 61 17.43 8.62 5.43
N GLY A 62 18.50 8.33 6.17
CA GLY A 62 19.84 8.84 5.85
C GLY A 62 20.30 8.42 4.46
N GLY A 63 19.93 7.22 4.04
CA GLY A 63 20.31 6.71 2.73
C GLY A 63 19.56 7.34 1.54
N VAL A 64 18.47 8.10 1.73
CA VAL A 64 17.69 8.66 0.60
C VAL A 64 18.37 9.85 -0.07
N ARG A 65 19.50 10.30 0.48
CA ARG A 65 20.36 11.36 -0.08
C ARG A 65 21.56 10.83 -0.84
N VAL A 66 21.69 9.51 -0.99
CA VAL A 66 22.77 8.90 -1.77
C VAL A 66 22.31 8.77 -3.22
N VAL A 67 23.01 9.42 -4.14
CA VAL A 67 22.68 9.44 -5.58
C VAL A 67 23.93 9.23 -6.45
N PRO A 68 23.78 8.69 -7.66
CA PRO A 68 24.87 8.57 -8.61
C PRO A 68 25.48 9.92 -8.97
N SER A 69 26.81 9.98 -9.11
CA SER A 69 27.50 11.22 -9.44
C SER A 69 27.08 11.82 -10.79
N TRP A 70 26.59 11.02 -11.74
CA TRP A 70 26.13 11.54 -13.03
C TRP A 70 24.90 12.45 -12.94
N MET A 71 24.14 12.40 -11.84
CA MET A 71 22.88 13.14 -11.73
C MET A 71 23.07 14.67 -11.67
N VAL A 72 24.26 15.15 -11.31
CA VAL A 72 24.60 16.59 -11.34
C VAL A 72 24.90 17.11 -12.75
N HIS A 73 25.02 16.21 -13.74
CA HIS A 73 25.34 16.55 -15.13
C HIS A 73 24.08 16.40 -16.00
N THR A 74 23.53 17.53 -16.47
CA THR A 74 22.28 17.56 -17.25
C THR A 74 22.43 16.96 -18.66
N ASP A 75 23.65 16.68 -19.08
CA ASP A 75 24.02 16.01 -20.33
C ASP A 75 24.41 14.53 -20.14
N ALA A 76 24.30 13.98 -18.93
CA ALA A 76 24.53 12.57 -18.68
C ALA A 76 23.68 11.67 -19.61
N HIS A 77 24.32 10.63 -20.18
CA HIS A 77 23.68 9.70 -21.11
C HIS A 77 22.44 9.02 -20.52
N GLN A 78 22.43 8.78 -19.21
CA GLN A 78 21.31 8.19 -18.46
C GLN A 78 20.02 9.00 -18.63
N TYR A 79 20.11 10.32 -18.82
CA TYR A 79 18.95 11.17 -19.09
C TYR A 79 18.45 11.13 -20.53
N GLN A 80 19.17 10.53 -21.48
CA GLN A 80 18.90 10.69 -22.92
C GLN A 80 17.45 10.38 -23.31
N HIS A 81 16.85 9.35 -22.72
CA HIS A 81 15.47 8.94 -23.01
C HIS A 81 14.41 9.86 -22.36
N ALA A 82 14.75 10.58 -21.29
CA ALA A 82 13.88 11.52 -20.58
C ALA A 82 14.06 12.98 -21.05
N LYS A 83 15.25 13.31 -21.57
CA LYS A 83 15.70 14.69 -21.84
C LYS A 83 14.78 15.47 -22.76
N ARG A 84 14.22 14.82 -23.79
CA ARG A 84 13.29 15.47 -24.74
C ARG A 84 12.03 15.99 -24.06
N ARG A 85 11.54 15.31 -23.01
CA ARG A 85 10.27 15.62 -22.35
C ARG A 85 10.45 16.38 -21.04
N PHE A 86 11.56 16.14 -20.33
CA PHE A 86 11.75 16.57 -18.95
C PHE A 86 13.03 17.40 -18.75
N SER A 87 13.53 18.09 -19.77
CA SER A 87 14.77 18.88 -19.69
C SER A 87 14.77 19.85 -18.51
N THR A 88 13.68 20.60 -18.32
CA THR A 88 13.57 21.55 -17.21
C THR A 88 13.66 20.85 -15.85
N PHE A 89 13.05 19.68 -15.68
CA PHE A 89 13.14 18.94 -14.42
C PHE A 89 14.51 18.32 -14.20
N ILE A 90 15.23 17.94 -15.26
CA ILE A 90 16.62 17.49 -15.17
C ILE A 90 17.52 18.64 -14.70
N ASP A 91 17.35 19.83 -15.28
CA ASP A 91 18.13 21.01 -14.89
C ASP A 91 17.86 21.39 -13.43
N THR A 92 16.59 21.41 -13.02
CA THR A 92 16.20 21.65 -11.62
C THR A 92 16.75 20.58 -10.69
N LEU A 93 16.62 19.30 -11.03
CA LEU A 93 17.12 18.21 -10.20
C LEU A 93 18.64 18.27 -10.00
N ALA A 94 19.39 18.55 -11.07
CA ALA A 94 20.85 18.68 -10.99
C ALA A 94 21.26 19.83 -10.06
N ALA A 95 20.57 20.98 -10.15
CA ALA A 95 20.78 22.11 -9.25
C ALA A 95 20.42 21.78 -7.80
N ASP A 96 19.28 21.12 -7.57
CA ASP A 96 18.82 20.73 -6.24
C ASP A 96 19.77 19.72 -5.58
N ILE A 97 20.31 18.75 -6.33
CA ILE A 97 21.28 17.76 -5.81
C ILE A 97 22.54 18.46 -5.27
N VAL A 98 23.03 19.49 -5.96
CA VAL A 98 24.17 20.29 -5.51
C VAL A 98 23.80 21.15 -4.29
N SER A 99 22.61 21.76 -4.30
CA SER A 99 22.15 22.68 -3.25
C SER A 99 21.78 21.98 -1.93
N GLU A 100 21.11 20.83 -1.99
CA GLU A 100 20.62 20.08 -0.82
C GLU A 100 21.66 19.13 -0.20
N GLU A 101 22.93 19.21 -0.63
CA GLU A 101 24.06 18.41 -0.13
C GLU A 101 23.80 16.89 -0.23
N PHE A 102 23.35 16.43 -1.39
CA PHE A 102 23.26 15.00 -1.65
C PHE A 102 24.66 14.36 -1.63
N GLN A 103 24.73 13.11 -1.17
CA GLN A 103 25.95 12.31 -1.21
C GLN A 103 26.09 11.66 -2.58
N LEU A 104 27.15 12.03 -3.30
CA LEU A 104 27.42 11.49 -4.63
C LEU A 104 28.18 10.16 -4.52
N CYS A 105 27.68 9.14 -5.22
CA CYS A 105 28.31 7.82 -5.34
C CYS A 105 28.69 7.54 -6.80
N SER A 106 29.97 7.30 -7.07
CA SER A 106 30.45 7.02 -8.45
C SER A 106 30.54 5.54 -8.79
N ASN A 107 30.50 4.66 -7.79
CA ASN A 107 30.83 3.24 -7.96
C ASN A 107 29.64 2.27 -7.78
N ASP A 108 28.42 2.80 -7.63
CA ASP A 108 27.21 1.99 -7.48
C ASP A 108 26.46 1.91 -8.81
N GLU A 109 26.87 0.96 -9.65
CA GLU A 109 26.25 0.70 -10.95
C GLU A 109 24.78 0.25 -10.81
N SER A 110 24.45 -0.50 -9.74
CA SER A 110 23.08 -0.94 -9.48
C SER A 110 22.17 0.25 -9.22
N LEU A 111 22.58 1.16 -8.31
CA LEU A 111 21.83 2.37 -8.02
C LEU A 111 21.72 3.28 -9.26
N SER A 112 22.79 3.38 -10.03
CA SER A 112 22.81 4.14 -11.29
C SER A 112 21.79 3.62 -12.28
N ASN A 113 21.76 2.31 -12.52
CA ASN A 113 20.83 1.69 -13.46
C ASN A 113 19.38 1.79 -12.98
N ASP A 114 19.14 1.55 -11.69
CA ASP A 114 17.82 1.68 -11.06
C ASP A 114 17.26 3.10 -11.25
N ILE A 115 18.01 4.14 -10.88
CA ILE A 115 17.56 5.53 -11.03
C ILE A 115 17.40 5.89 -12.51
N SER A 116 18.30 5.45 -13.37
CA SER A 116 18.16 5.68 -14.81
C SER A 116 16.87 5.08 -15.36
N ALA A 117 16.43 3.92 -14.89
CA ALA A 117 15.16 3.30 -15.29
C ALA A 117 13.94 4.02 -14.67
N ALA A 118 14.10 4.57 -13.46
CA ALA A 118 13.03 5.22 -12.72
C ALA A 118 12.83 6.72 -13.04
N ILE A 119 13.72 7.33 -13.83
CA ILE A 119 13.69 8.78 -14.01
C ILE A 119 12.41 9.29 -14.69
N VAL A 120 11.88 8.53 -15.65
CA VAL A 120 10.60 8.86 -16.32
C VAL A 120 9.41 8.79 -15.36
N PRO A 121 9.18 7.70 -14.59
CA PRO A 121 8.08 7.69 -13.64
C PRO A 121 8.24 8.76 -12.54
N ILE A 122 9.46 9.03 -12.05
CA ILE A 122 9.72 10.12 -11.08
C ILE A 122 9.29 11.47 -11.66
N PHE A 123 9.74 11.83 -12.87
CA PHE A 123 9.36 13.10 -13.48
C PHE A 123 7.91 13.17 -13.94
N THR A 124 7.29 12.02 -14.22
CA THR A 124 5.85 11.97 -14.49
C THR A 124 5.04 12.34 -13.24
N VAL A 125 5.46 11.86 -12.06
CA VAL A 125 4.88 12.29 -10.78
C VAL A 125 5.01 13.80 -10.59
N VAL A 126 6.18 14.35 -10.83
CA VAL A 126 6.42 15.80 -10.73
C VAL A 126 5.52 16.57 -11.68
N GLN A 127 5.51 16.18 -12.97
CA GLN A 127 4.70 16.83 -13.99
C GLN A 127 3.22 16.83 -13.64
N GLN A 128 2.67 15.68 -13.24
CA GLN A 128 1.24 15.54 -12.97
C GLN A 128 0.82 16.33 -11.73
N ASN A 129 1.65 16.38 -10.69
CA ASN A 129 1.35 17.20 -9.51
C ASN A 129 1.36 18.70 -9.83
N ILE A 130 2.31 19.18 -10.64
CA ILE A 130 2.32 20.58 -11.11
C ILE A 130 1.07 20.88 -11.95
N LEU A 131 0.71 19.98 -12.87
CA LEU A 131 -0.47 20.15 -13.71
C LEU A 131 -1.76 20.18 -12.88
N ALA A 132 -1.92 19.25 -11.93
CA ALA A 132 -3.08 19.18 -11.05
C ALA A 132 -3.26 20.46 -10.22
N GLN A 133 -2.16 21.10 -9.80
CA GLN A 133 -2.21 22.41 -9.12
C GLN A 133 -2.64 23.56 -10.02
N SER A 134 -2.31 23.48 -11.31
CA SER A 134 -2.63 24.53 -12.28
C SER A 134 -4.07 24.48 -12.81
N TRP A 135 -4.79 23.38 -12.57
CA TRP A 135 -6.14 23.21 -13.08
C TRP A 135 -7.13 24.12 -12.36
N LYS A 136 -7.96 24.82 -13.14
CA LYS A 136 -9.07 25.63 -12.63
C LYS A 136 -10.16 24.76 -12.00
N VAL A 137 -10.34 23.56 -12.54
CA VAL A 137 -11.22 22.53 -12.00
C VAL A 137 -10.37 21.62 -11.14
N LYS A 138 -10.82 21.38 -9.92
CA LYS A 138 -10.10 20.55 -8.96
C LYS A 138 -9.96 19.12 -9.51
N ALA A 139 -8.72 18.62 -9.52
CA ALA A 139 -8.42 17.24 -9.90
C ALA A 139 -9.17 16.25 -8.99
N ILE A 140 -9.73 15.19 -9.58
CA ILE A 140 -10.26 14.07 -8.81
C ILE A 140 -9.11 13.16 -8.34
N GLU A 141 -9.41 12.33 -7.34
CA GLU A 141 -8.42 11.46 -6.68
C GLU A 141 -7.71 10.57 -7.69
N ALA A 142 -8.46 9.92 -8.59
CA ALA A 142 -7.92 9.05 -9.62
C ALA A 142 -6.90 9.76 -10.53
N GLU A 143 -7.13 11.04 -10.87
CA GLU A 143 -6.22 11.84 -11.69
C GLU A 143 -4.91 12.11 -10.94
N THR A 144 -5.00 12.49 -9.66
CA THR A 144 -3.81 12.74 -8.82
C THR A 144 -3.03 11.46 -8.52
N ARG A 145 -3.74 10.33 -8.41
CA ARG A 145 -3.20 9.03 -7.99
C ARG A 145 -2.46 8.32 -9.13
N THR A 146 -2.88 8.50 -10.38
CA THR A 146 -2.37 7.76 -11.54
C THR A 146 -0.83 7.76 -11.65
N ALA A 147 -0.18 8.91 -11.43
CA ALA A 147 1.28 8.99 -11.53
C ALA A 147 1.99 8.27 -10.38
N ILE A 148 1.47 8.40 -9.15
CA ILE A 148 2.03 7.72 -7.98
C ILE A 148 1.78 6.22 -8.07
N ASP A 149 0.63 5.78 -8.56
CA ASP A 149 0.36 4.36 -8.85
C ASP A 149 1.35 3.81 -9.88
N GLY A 150 1.69 4.59 -10.91
CA GLY A 150 2.75 4.26 -11.86
C GLY A 150 4.11 4.07 -11.20
N LEU A 151 4.47 4.96 -10.27
CA LEU A 151 5.72 4.86 -9.50
C LEU A 151 5.71 3.65 -8.54
N ASN A 152 4.60 3.41 -7.85
CA ASN A 152 4.40 2.23 -7.01
C ASN A 152 4.55 0.95 -7.84
N ASN A 153 3.90 0.88 -9.00
CA ASN A 153 3.99 -0.27 -9.89
C ASN A 153 5.43 -0.51 -10.37
N HIS A 154 6.17 0.56 -10.65
CA HIS A 154 7.59 0.48 -11.01
C HIS A 154 8.40 -0.16 -9.87
N VAL A 155 8.28 0.35 -8.63
CA VAL A 155 9.05 -0.16 -7.48
C VAL A 155 8.63 -1.57 -7.07
N TRP A 156 7.33 -1.85 -7.00
CA TRP A 156 6.78 -3.05 -6.36
C TRP A 156 6.39 -4.19 -7.31
N ASN A 157 6.35 -3.97 -8.62
CA ASN A 157 6.03 -5.02 -9.59
C ASN A 157 7.10 -5.19 -10.68
N ILE A 158 7.73 -4.10 -11.15
CA ILE A 158 8.71 -4.18 -12.25
C ILE A 158 10.10 -4.51 -11.70
N GLU A 159 10.55 -3.77 -10.69
CA GLU A 159 11.92 -3.91 -10.18
C GLU A 159 12.05 -4.99 -9.09
N SER A 160 10.95 -5.32 -8.45
CA SER A 160 10.91 -6.32 -7.39
C SER A 160 10.38 -7.62 -7.96
N SER A 161 11.15 -8.70 -7.78
CA SER A 161 10.85 -10.09 -8.21
C SER A 161 9.42 -10.54 -7.83
N ASP A 162 9.02 -11.75 -8.25
CA ASP A 162 7.73 -12.44 -7.96
C ASP A 162 7.32 -12.50 -6.46
N CYS A 163 8.20 -12.00 -5.59
CA CYS A 163 8.11 -11.83 -4.16
C CYS A 163 7.12 -10.76 -3.70
N PHE A 164 6.73 -9.81 -4.55
CA PHE A 164 5.80 -8.74 -4.17
C PHE A 164 4.59 -8.67 -5.09
N GLN A 165 3.50 -8.13 -4.56
CA GLN A 165 2.31 -7.82 -5.33
C GLN A 165 1.80 -6.46 -4.93
N HIS A 166 1.81 -5.50 -5.85
CA HIS A 166 1.06 -4.26 -5.70
C HIS A 166 -0.38 -4.46 -6.18
N ARG A 167 -1.35 -4.16 -5.32
CA ARG A 167 -2.78 -4.31 -5.60
C ARG A 167 -3.52 -3.03 -5.22
N MET A 168 -4.45 -2.64 -6.08
CA MET A 168 -5.37 -1.52 -5.85
C MET A 168 -6.62 -2.00 -5.10
N GLU A 169 -7.16 -1.12 -4.25
CA GLU A 169 -8.52 -1.22 -3.67
C GLU A 169 -8.81 -2.59 -3.03
N ARG A 170 -7.85 -3.12 -2.28
CA ARG A 170 -8.00 -4.42 -1.60
C ARG A 170 -8.55 -4.25 -0.21
N ARG A 171 -9.75 -4.81 0.01
CA ARG A 171 -10.36 -4.88 1.35
C ARG A 171 -9.47 -5.61 2.34
N MET A 172 -9.18 -4.95 3.44
CA MET A 172 -8.40 -5.43 4.57
C MET A 172 -9.29 -5.54 5.82
N LYS A 173 -9.00 -6.52 6.68
CA LYS A 173 -9.69 -6.76 7.95
C LYS A 173 -9.11 -5.85 9.03
N LEU A 174 -9.97 -5.29 9.86
CA LEU A 174 -9.60 -4.57 11.07
C LEU A 174 -9.85 -5.44 12.30
N PRO A 175 -9.14 -5.19 13.42
CA PRO A 175 -9.41 -5.87 14.68
C PRO A 175 -10.84 -5.59 15.14
N GLY A 176 -11.49 -6.61 15.73
CA GLY A 176 -12.74 -6.39 16.44
C GLY A 176 -12.52 -5.49 17.65
N THR A 177 -13.46 -4.58 17.90
CA THR A 177 -13.43 -3.67 19.05
C THR A 177 -14.78 -3.63 19.75
N SER A 178 -14.83 -3.10 20.96
CA SER A 178 -16.07 -2.82 21.70
C SER A 178 -16.90 -1.69 21.08
N ASN A 179 -16.29 -0.87 20.21
CA ASN A 179 -16.99 0.19 19.52
C ASN A 179 -17.78 -0.37 18.33
N GLU A 180 -19.09 -0.49 18.48
CA GLU A 180 -20.01 -1.00 17.44
C GLU A 180 -19.99 -0.15 16.15
N ASN A 181 -19.57 1.12 16.24
CA ASN A 181 -19.45 2.01 15.10
C ASN A 181 -18.08 1.89 14.39
N ALA A 182 -17.12 1.18 14.99
CA ALA A 182 -15.81 1.02 14.38
C ALA A 182 -15.89 0.14 13.13
N PRO A 183 -15.18 0.51 12.06
CA PRO A 183 -15.15 -0.30 10.86
C PRO A 183 -14.46 -1.63 11.15
N ILE A 184 -15.06 -2.72 10.66
CA ILE A 184 -14.45 -4.06 10.69
C ILE A 184 -13.54 -4.32 9.47
N ARG A 185 -13.60 -3.43 8.47
CA ARG A 185 -12.85 -3.51 7.22
C ARG A 185 -12.44 -2.12 6.74
N VAL A 186 -11.35 -2.05 6.00
CA VAL A 186 -10.88 -0.85 5.30
C VAL A 186 -10.48 -1.22 3.87
N THR A 187 -10.65 -0.31 2.93
CA THR A 187 -10.20 -0.48 1.55
C THR A 187 -9.20 0.62 1.24
N PRO A 188 -7.90 0.41 1.46
CA PRO A 188 -6.90 1.36 1.02
C PRO A 188 -6.90 1.49 -0.49
N ASP A 189 -6.59 2.69 -0.96
CA ASP A 189 -6.50 2.99 -2.38
C ASP A 189 -5.49 2.07 -3.06
N SER A 190 -4.33 1.83 -2.44
CA SER A 190 -3.45 0.74 -2.86
C SER A 190 -2.58 0.16 -1.74
N CYS A 191 -2.09 -1.05 -1.96
CA CYS A 191 -1.19 -1.72 -1.03
C CYS A 191 -0.18 -2.61 -1.77
N ALA A 192 1.07 -2.60 -1.31
CA ALA A 192 2.07 -3.58 -1.68
C ALA A 192 2.17 -4.67 -0.61
N PHE A 193 2.13 -5.91 -1.07
CA PHE A 193 2.16 -7.11 -0.25
C PHE A 193 3.46 -7.87 -0.49
N ILE A 194 4.06 -8.38 0.57
CA ILE A 194 5.05 -9.46 0.51
C ILE A 194 4.30 -10.76 0.25
N ARG A 195 4.67 -11.47 -0.80
CA ARG A 195 4.17 -12.82 -1.10
C ARG A 195 5.09 -13.84 -0.44
N ALA A 196 4.53 -14.65 0.44
CA ALA A 196 5.23 -15.78 1.04
C ALA A 196 4.40 -17.06 0.84
N GLU A 197 4.61 -17.71 -0.30
CA GLU A 197 3.98 -18.99 -0.64
C GLU A 197 4.56 -20.10 0.21
N THR A 198 4.07 -20.24 1.44
CA THR A 198 4.58 -21.24 2.36
C THR A 198 3.50 -22.20 2.78
N SER A 199 3.82 -23.49 2.74
CA SER A 199 3.03 -24.52 3.40
C SER A 199 2.97 -24.33 4.93
N ALA A 200 3.80 -23.47 5.53
CA ALA A 200 3.79 -23.17 6.97
C ALA A 200 2.52 -22.46 7.46
N VAL A 201 1.89 -21.61 6.63
CA VAL A 201 0.64 -20.93 7.03
C VAL A 201 -0.57 -21.88 6.95
N GLN A 202 -0.37 -23.17 6.61
CA GLN A 202 -1.46 -24.15 6.47
C GLN A 202 -2.05 -24.67 7.80
N GLY A 203 -1.62 -24.17 8.96
CA GLY A 203 -2.25 -24.47 10.24
C GLY A 203 -3.71 -23.98 10.31
N LYS A 204 -4.64 -24.82 10.80
CA LYS A 204 -6.07 -24.45 10.96
C LYS A 204 -6.28 -23.17 11.79
N ALA A 205 -5.38 -22.87 12.73
CA ALA A 205 -5.40 -21.63 13.53
C ALA A 205 -5.03 -20.37 12.72
N ALA A 206 -4.25 -20.51 11.63
CA ALA A 206 -3.84 -19.40 10.79
C ALA A 206 -4.91 -18.98 9.75
N ARG A 207 -5.84 -19.88 9.41
CA ARG A 207 -6.82 -19.70 8.31
C ARG A 207 -7.93 -18.68 8.58
N GLY A 208 -8.02 -18.09 9.76
CA GLY A 208 -8.97 -16.99 10.02
C GLY A 208 -8.26 -15.76 10.56
N SER A 209 -7.33 -16.02 11.47
CA SER A 209 -6.70 -15.00 12.31
C SER A 209 -5.46 -14.33 11.71
N CYS A 210 -4.93 -14.87 10.60
CA CYS A 210 -3.63 -14.44 10.04
C CYS A 210 -3.70 -13.83 8.63
N SER A 211 -4.90 -13.61 8.07
CA SER A 211 -5.03 -12.81 6.85
C SER A 211 -5.42 -11.39 7.20
N SER A 212 -4.63 -10.43 6.73
CA SER A 212 -5.00 -9.02 6.69
C SER A 212 -6.01 -8.74 5.58
N ILE A 213 -6.10 -9.56 4.54
CA ILE A 213 -7.03 -9.38 3.41
C ILE A 213 -8.38 -10.02 3.71
N ALA A 214 -9.47 -9.30 3.43
CA ALA A 214 -10.84 -9.79 3.50
C ALA A 214 -11.26 -10.47 2.18
N HIS A 215 -10.70 -11.65 1.92
CA HIS A 215 -11.00 -12.43 0.71
C HIS A 215 -11.06 -13.93 1.02
N PRO A 216 -11.98 -14.69 0.40
CA PRO A 216 -12.13 -16.13 0.69
C PRO A 216 -11.01 -17.00 0.10
N SER A 217 -10.27 -16.52 -0.91
CA SER A 217 -9.17 -17.28 -1.53
C SER A 217 -8.06 -17.60 -0.54
N HIS A 218 -7.50 -18.80 -0.66
CA HIS A 218 -6.32 -19.23 0.08
C HIS A 218 -5.08 -18.37 -0.21
N GLU A 219 -5.02 -17.72 -1.36
CA GLU A 219 -3.89 -16.83 -1.70
C GLU A 219 -3.78 -15.63 -0.76
N ALA A 220 -4.91 -15.18 -0.19
CA ALA A 220 -4.94 -14.05 0.74
C ALA A 220 -4.10 -14.30 2.00
N TYR A 221 -3.94 -15.56 2.43
CA TYR A 221 -3.13 -15.92 3.60
C TYR A 221 -1.63 -15.74 3.37
N TYR A 222 -1.19 -15.70 2.11
CA TYR A 222 0.22 -15.58 1.74
C TYR A 222 0.63 -14.14 1.43
N LEU A 223 -0.29 -13.19 1.59
CA LEU A 223 -0.06 -11.78 1.31
C LEU A 223 0.06 -11.01 2.62
N PHE A 224 1.22 -10.39 2.80
CA PHE A 224 1.55 -9.64 4.00
C PHE A 224 1.74 -8.16 3.65
N PRO A 225 0.88 -7.24 4.12
CA PRO A 225 1.01 -5.82 3.85
C PRO A 225 2.39 -5.32 4.28
N HIS A 226 2.96 -4.49 3.44
CA HIS A 226 4.24 -3.84 3.69
C HIS A 226 4.23 -2.36 3.37
N TRP A 227 3.43 -1.97 2.37
CA TRP A 227 3.25 -0.57 1.97
C TRP A 227 1.77 -0.29 1.75
N ILE A 228 1.24 0.80 2.30
CA ILE A 228 -0.18 1.16 2.20
C ILE A 228 -0.29 2.61 1.72
N ASN A 229 -1.14 2.87 0.74
CA ASN A 229 -1.37 4.21 0.21
C ASN A 229 -2.83 4.63 0.42
N GLU A 230 -3.04 5.86 0.86
CA GLU A 230 -4.33 6.54 0.79
C GLU A 230 -4.14 7.93 0.19
N TYR A 231 -5.07 8.31 -0.65
CA TYR A 231 -5.09 9.58 -1.36
C TYR A 231 -6.37 10.31 -1.02
N LYS A 232 -6.25 11.58 -0.61
CA LYS A 232 -7.43 12.41 -0.39
C LYS A 232 -7.30 13.77 -1.06
N GLN A 233 -8.37 14.11 -1.77
CA GLN A 233 -8.46 15.29 -2.63
C GLN A 233 -8.44 16.62 -1.86
N HIS A 234 -8.67 16.64 -0.54
CA HIS A 234 -9.01 17.87 0.17
C HIS A 234 -7.88 18.48 1.02
N ASP A 235 -7.50 19.70 0.65
CA ASP A 235 -6.82 20.67 1.53
C ASP A 235 -7.71 20.89 2.77
N GLY A 236 -7.23 20.44 3.93
CA GLY A 236 -7.96 20.46 5.19
C GLY A 236 -8.24 19.08 5.79
N GLN A 237 -8.07 18.00 5.03
CA GLN A 237 -8.29 16.63 5.50
C GLN A 237 -7.00 15.81 5.64
N LYS A 238 -5.86 16.48 5.89
CA LYS A 238 -4.58 15.82 6.23
C LYS A 238 -4.79 14.75 7.30
N ARG A 239 -5.51 15.11 8.37
CA ARG A 239 -5.81 14.19 9.46
C ARG A 239 -6.60 12.96 9.00
N MET A 240 -7.59 13.14 8.13
CA MET A 240 -8.37 12.03 7.59
C MET A 240 -7.49 11.08 6.78
N SER A 241 -6.64 11.60 5.89
CA SER A 241 -5.72 10.75 5.12
C SER A 241 -4.79 9.96 6.03
N ILE A 242 -4.26 10.58 7.09
CA ILE A 242 -3.43 9.90 8.09
C ILE A 242 -4.23 8.81 8.81
N ASN A 243 -5.42 9.13 9.30
CA ASN A 243 -6.26 8.20 10.04
C ASN A 243 -6.66 6.99 9.19
N GLN A 244 -6.99 7.19 7.91
CA GLN A 244 -7.29 6.08 6.99
C GLN A 244 -6.08 5.18 6.74
N VAL A 245 -4.91 5.77 6.52
CA VAL A 245 -3.67 5.00 6.37
C VAL A 245 -3.39 4.19 7.64
N ILE A 246 -3.67 4.77 8.82
CA ILE A 246 -3.53 4.07 10.10
C ILE A 246 -4.48 2.86 10.20
N LEU A 247 -5.72 2.95 9.71
CA LEU A 247 -6.61 1.78 9.64
C LEU A 247 -5.95 0.64 8.86
N GLY A 248 -5.42 0.93 7.67
CA GLY A 248 -4.69 -0.05 6.88
C GLY A 248 -3.46 -0.61 7.61
N LEU A 249 -2.65 0.27 8.23
CA LEU A 249 -1.46 -0.11 8.99
C LEU A 249 -1.78 -1.09 10.12
N VAL A 250 -2.83 -0.83 10.89
CA VAL A 250 -3.27 -1.68 12.00
C VAL A 250 -3.54 -3.10 11.51
N SER A 251 -4.17 -3.25 10.35
CA SER A 251 -4.42 -4.57 9.74
C SER A 251 -3.13 -5.36 9.52
N GLY A 252 -2.12 -4.72 8.93
CA GLY A 252 -0.81 -5.33 8.73
C GLY A 252 -0.09 -5.62 10.04
N LEU A 253 -0.08 -4.67 10.99
CA LEU A 253 0.65 -4.80 12.26
C LEU A 253 0.10 -5.96 13.10
N TYR A 254 -1.22 -6.10 13.15
CA TYR A 254 -1.88 -7.23 13.79
C TYR A 254 -1.51 -8.55 13.13
N GLN A 255 -1.52 -8.61 11.79
CA GLN A 255 -1.10 -9.80 11.05
C GLN A 255 0.35 -10.19 11.40
N ARG A 256 1.28 -9.23 11.36
CA ARG A 256 2.70 -9.47 11.70
C ARG A 256 2.86 -9.99 13.12
N ARG A 257 2.17 -9.40 14.09
CA ARG A 257 2.19 -9.84 15.49
C ARG A 257 1.66 -11.26 15.65
N SER A 258 0.49 -11.56 15.07
CA SER A 258 -0.11 -12.89 15.11
C SER A 258 0.75 -13.97 14.48
N LEU A 259 1.61 -13.59 13.52
CA LEU A 259 2.55 -14.48 12.85
C LEU A 259 3.94 -14.50 13.48
N GLY A 260 4.16 -13.83 14.62
CA GLY A 260 5.44 -13.85 15.33
C GLY A 260 6.52 -12.92 14.77
N PHE A 261 6.13 -11.93 13.97
CA PHE A 261 7.02 -10.92 13.37
C PHE A 261 6.75 -9.50 13.86
N PRO A 262 6.62 -9.23 15.18
CA PRO A 262 6.20 -7.92 15.69
C PRO A 262 7.22 -6.80 15.41
N HIS A 263 8.46 -7.15 15.03
CA HIS A 263 9.53 -6.22 14.67
C HIS A 263 9.54 -5.83 13.18
N HIS A 264 8.68 -6.45 12.34
CA HIS A 264 8.57 -6.07 10.93
C HIS A 264 7.83 -4.74 10.81
N PHE A 265 8.54 -3.71 10.35
CA PHE A 265 7.95 -2.42 10.02
C PHE A 265 6.98 -2.52 8.83
N ILE A 266 5.92 -1.72 8.87
CA ILE A 266 4.98 -1.54 7.78
C ILE A 266 4.96 -0.05 7.46
N PHE A 267 5.08 0.26 6.17
CA PHE A 267 5.15 1.62 5.67
C PHE A 267 3.83 2.03 5.10
N ALA A 268 3.62 3.33 5.08
CA ALA A 268 2.33 3.85 4.71
C ALA A 268 2.48 5.30 4.25
N MET A 269 1.78 5.65 3.19
CA MET A 269 1.83 6.94 2.52
C MET A 269 0.43 7.55 2.56
N ALA A 270 0.31 8.70 3.23
CA ALA A 270 -0.89 9.53 3.17
C ALA A 270 -0.62 10.68 2.19
N HIS A 271 -1.35 10.72 1.08
CA HIS A 271 -1.38 11.86 0.19
C HIS A 271 -2.47 12.83 0.61
N HIS A 272 -2.07 14.06 0.92
CA HIS A 272 -2.99 15.13 1.27
C HIS A 272 -2.69 16.41 0.50
N GLY A 273 -3.74 17.06 0.04
CA GLY A 273 -3.61 18.24 -0.82
C GLY A 273 -2.94 17.89 -2.14
N SER A 274 -2.28 18.87 -2.75
CA SER A 274 -1.75 18.76 -4.12
C SER A 274 -0.30 18.28 -4.25
N THR A 275 0.43 18.09 -3.13
CA THR A 275 1.86 17.72 -3.20
C THR A 275 2.41 16.87 -2.08
N LYS A 276 1.73 16.79 -0.94
CA LYS A 276 2.39 16.30 0.27
C LYS A 276 2.09 14.84 0.50
N LEU A 277 3.14 14.04 0.40
CA LEU A 277 3.15 12.66 0.83
C LEU A 277 3.76 12.58 2.21
N LEU A 278 2.97 12.09 3.17
CA LEU A 278 3.44 11.81 4.51
C LEU A 278 3.64 10.32 4.70
N MET A 279 4.82 9.92 5.17
CA MET A 279 5.03 8.54 5.61
C MET A 279 4.65 8.39 7.09
N VAL A 280 3.71 7.49 7.42
CA VAL A 280 2.98 7.53 8.70
C VAL A 280 3.58 6.68 9.83
N LEU A 281 4.48 5.72 9.57
CA LEU A 281 5.11 5.00 10.68
C LEU A 281 6.13 5.91 11.39
N TYR A 282 5.77 6.53 12.52
CA TYR A 282 6.55 7.58 13.22
C TYR A 282 6.70 8.89 12.43
N ARG A 283 5.72 9.25 11.60
CA ARG A 283 5.75 10.48 10.78
C ARG A 283 7.13 10.75 10.14
N MET A 284 7.72 9.77 9.46
CA MET A 284 9.15 9.78 9.08
C MET A 284 9.57 11.02 8.30
N ARG A 285 8.80 11.39 7.27
CA ARG A 285 9.12 12.50 6.37
C ARG A 285 7.90 12.95 5.57
N GLU A 286 7.87 14.23 5.24
CA GLU A 286 6.97 14.80 4.24
C GLU A 286 7.76 15.03 2.95
N PHE A 287 7.19 14.62 1.82
CA PHE A 287 7.74 14.83 0.49
C PHE A 287 6.80 15.75 -0.29
N ASP A 288 7.34 16.82 -0.87
CA ASP A 288 6.67 17.60 -1.88
C ASP A 288 6.92 16.97 -3.25
N THR A 289 5.91 16.33 -3.84
CA THR A 289 6.04 15.64 -5.12
C THR A 289 6.01 16.56 -6.33
N SER A 290 5.85 17.87 -6.15
CA SER A 290 6.04 18.86 -7.22
C SER A 290 7.50 19.26 -7.43
N LEU A 291 8.39 18.85 -6.52
CA LEU A 291 9.82 19.12 -6.60
C LEU A 291 10.58 17.85 -7.05
N PRO A 292 11.42 17.92 -8.10
CA PRO A 292 12.20 16.78 -8.58
C PRO A 292 13.03 16.08 -7.51
N ALA A 293 13.78 16.82 -6.69
CA ALA A 293 14.63 16.22 -5.66
C ALA A 293 13.83 15.48 -4.58
N SER A 294 12.70 16.04 -4.17
CA SER A 294 11.82 15.42 -3.18
C SER A 294 11.11 14.18 -3.74
N ALA A 295 10.67 14.20 -5.00
CA ALA A 295 10.14 13.00 -5.67
C ALA A 295 11.21 11.89 -5.83
N LEU A 296 12.46 12.26 -6.11
CA LEU A 296 13.59 11.33 -6.12
C LEU A 296 13.82 10.71 -4.73
N GLN A 297 13.85 11.52 -3.67
CA GLN A 297 14.03 11.02 -2.31
C GLN A 297 12.90 10.07 -1.89
N LEU A 298 11.66 10.34 -2.30
CA LEU A 298 10.54 9.42 -2.11
C LEU A 298 10.80 8.08 -2.81
N TYR A 299 11.18 8.09 -4.09
CA TYR A 299 11.51 6.87 -4.83
C TYR A 299 12.62 6.07 -4.14
N LEU A 300 13.71 6.73 -3.73
CA LEU A 300 14.83 6.08 -3.03
C LEU A 300 14.39 5.48 -1.70
N LEU A 301 13.48 6.14 -0.99
CA LEU A 301 12.89 5.59 0.23
C LEU A 301 12.06 4.35 -0.07
N MET A 302 11.17 4.41 -1.06
CA MET A 302 10.37 3.25 -1.50
C MET A 302 11.29 2.07 -1.85
N LYS A 303 12.36 2.30 -2.63
CA LYS A 303 13.37 1.28 -2.96
C LYS A 303 14.02 0.66 -1.74
N LYS A 304 14.44 1.47 -0.76
CA LYS A 304 15.04 0.95 0.48
C LYS A 304 14.03 0.16 1.30
N THR A 305 12.78 0.61 1.39
CA THR A 305 11.74 -0.18 2.04
C THR A 305 11.41 -1.47 1.30
N CYS A 306 11.57 -1.52 -0.02
CA CYS A 306 11.49 -2.75 -0.81
C CYS A 306 12.65 -3.70 -0.50
N GLY A 307 13.89 -3.19 -0.35
CA GLY A 307 15.04 -3.97 0.12
C GLY A 307 14.76 -4.60 1.49
N LEU A 308 14.25 -3.82 2.44
CA LEU A 308 13.85 -4.32 3.76
C LEU A 308 12.70 -5.34 3.67
N ALA A 309 11.77 -5.15 2.74
CA ALA A 309 10.70 -6.12 2.50
C ALA A 309 11.25 -7.48 2.04
N LYS A 310 12.33 -7.50 1.24
CA LYS A 310 13.00 -8.74 0.82
C LYS A 310 13.63 -9.45 2.03
N GLU A 311 14.26 -8.70 2.93
CA GLU A 311 14.78 -9.25 4.19
C GLU A 311 13.66 -9.86 5.05
N TYR A 312 12.53 -9.17 5.17
CA TYR A 312 11.35 -9.69 5.88
C TYR A 312 10.77 -10.92 5.21
N GLN A 313 10.74 -10.96 3.87
CA GLN A 313 10.30 -12.14 3.14
C GLN A 313 11.19 -13.34 3.48
N THR A 314 12.51 -13.18 3.39
CA THR A 314 13.47 -14.23 3.76
C THR A 314 13.24 -14.68 5.20
N ALA A 315 13.08 -13.75 6.14
CA ALA A 315 12.79 -14.08 7.54
C ALA A 315 11.49 -14.89 7.71
N ILE A 316 10.43 -14.59 6.94
CA ILE A 316 9.17 -15.34 6.95
C ILE A 316 9.36 -16.75 6.37
N LEU A 317 10.09 -16.86 5.27
CA LEU A 317 10.41 -18.14 4.62
C LEU A 317 11.34 -19.01 5.49
N ASP A 318 12.22 -18.40 6.28
CA ASP A 318 13.14 -19.11 7.18
C ASP A 318 12.44 -19.51 8.49
N ALA A 319 11.62 -18.62 9.08
CA ALA A 319 10.84 -18.89 10.29
C ALA A 319 9.77 -19.98 10.07
N THR A 320 9.41 -20.25 8.83
CA THR A 320 8.61 -21.41 8.39
C THR A 320 9.27 -22.75 8.76
N TYR A 321 10.60 -22.80 8.85
CA TYR A 321 11.36 -23.94 9.39
C TYR A 321 11.62 -23.83 10.90
N GLY A 322 11.07 -22.80 11.55
CA GLY A 322 11.29 -22.40 12.94
C GLY A 322 10.03 -22.44 13.86
N PRO A 323 10.09 -21.79 15.05
CA PRO A 323 9.24 -22.06 16.22
C PRO A 323 7.73 -21.90 16.07
N ILE A 324 7.22 -21.24 15.01
CA ILE A 324 5.77 -21.13 14.73
C ILE A 324 5.15 -22.53 14.54
N SER A 325 5.94 -23.48 14.01
CA SER A 325 5.58 -24.91 13.92
C SER A 325 5.63 -25.64 15.28
N ARG A 326 6.38 -25.11 16.26
CA ARG A 326 6.55 -25.68 17.61
C ARG A 326 5.58 -25.08 18.64
N THR A 327 5.09 -23.85 18.45
CA THR A 327 4.02 -23.23 19.25
C THR A 327 2.64 -23.78 18.88
N LYS A 328 2.50 -25.11 18.84
CA LYS A 328 1.21 -25.80 18.81
C LYS A 328 0.36 -25.56 20.08
N GLY A 329 0.83 -24.73 21.02
CA GLY A 329 0.19 -24.48 22.31
C GLY A 329 0.13 -23.02 22.78
N MET A 330 0.59 -22.03 22.00
CA MET A 330 0.28 -20.64 22.35
C MET A 330 -1.13 -20.33 21.89
N LEU A 331 -2.09 -20.40 22.82
CA LEU A 331 -3.40 -19.80 22.64
C LEU A 331 -3.19 -18.32 22.29
N PRO A 332 -3.89 -17.77 21.28
CA PRO A 332 -3.93 -16.32 21.12
C PRO A 332 -4.36 -15.73 22.46
N GLY A 333 -3.63 -14.70 22.93
CA GLY A 333 -3.91 -14.09 24.23
C GLY A 333 -5.41 -13.82 24.40
N PRO A 334 -6.00 -14.10 25.58
CA PRO A 334 -7.44 -14.32 25.76
C PRO A 334 -8.38 -13.15 25.41
N HIS A 335 -7.85 -12.01 24.96
CA HIS A 335 -8.62 -10.77 24.77
C HIS A 335 -8.63 -10.21 23.35
N VAL A 336 -8.04 -10.88 22.35
CA VAL A 336 -8.02 -10.35 20.98
C VAL A 336 -8.70 -11.34 20.03
N GLN A 337 -10.00 -11.16 19.80
CA GLN A 337 -10.73 -11.90 18.77
C GLN A 337 -10.39 -11.30 17.39
N TRP A 338 -9.62 -12.05 16.59
CA TRP A 338 -9.33 -11.70 15.20
C TRP A 338 -9.80 -12.81 14.24
N PRO A 339 -10.64 -12.53 13.24
CA PRO A 339 -11.54 -11.36 13.11
C PRO A 339 -12.75 -11.53 14.03
N SER A 340 -13.57 -10.47 14.17
CA SER A 340 -14.94 -10.61 14.70
C SER A 340 -15.64 -11.75 13.95
N LYS A 341 -16.41 -12.58 14.66
CA LYS A 341 -17.28 -13.55 13.99
C LYS A 341 -18.13 -12.73 13.02
N GLU A 342 -17.98 -12.96 11.71
CA GLU A 342 -18.84 -12.32 10.73
C GLU A 342 -20.26 -12.59 11.21
N ASP A 343 -21.02 -11.52 11.46
CA ASP A 343 -22.44 -11.67 11.79
C ASP A 343 -22.99 -12.52 10.66
N LYS A 344 -23.35 -13.76 11.00
CA LYS A 344 -24.14 -14.59 10.11
C LYS A 344 -25.39 -13.76 9.92
N LYS A 345 -25.46 -12.99 8.82
CA LYS A 345 -26.68 -12.35 8.36
C LYS A 345 -27.70 -13.46 8.48
N SER A 346 -28.55 -13.35 9.49
CA SER A 346 -29.65 -14.28 9.66
C SER A 346 -30.38 -14.22 8.34
N ASP A 347 -30.44 -15.34 7.63
CA ASP A 347 -31.44 -15.59 6.59
C ASP A 347 -32.82 -15.55 7.27
N GLY A 348 -33.18 -14.35 7.75
CA GLY A 348 -34.45 -14.02 8.35
C GLY A 348 -35.40 -13.75 7.20
N GLY A 349 -36.34 -14.67 7.04
CA GLY A 349 -37.27 -14.73 5.93
C GLY A 349 -37.97 -13.40 5.63
N SER A 350 -38.35 -13.28 4.36
CA SER A 350 -39.11 -12.20 3.78
C SER A 350 -40.25 -11.69 4.67
N SER A 351 -40.07 -10.50 5.23
CA SER A 351 -41.19 -9.63 5.60
C SER A 351 -41.17 -8.45 4.64
N LYS A 352 -42.11 -8.46 3.69
CA LYS A 352 -42.35 -7.41 2.69
C LYS A 352 -42.47 -6.03 3.35
N PRO A 353 -41.73 -5.00 2.90
CA PRO A 353 -42.05 -3.63 3.26
C PRO A 353 -43.19 -3.10 2.36
N ASN A 354 -44.20 -2.50 2.99
CA ASN A 354 -45.26 -1.77 2.33
C ASN A 354 -44.69 -0.56 1.57
N SER A 355 -45.04 -0.45 0.29
CA SER A 355 -44.69 0.68 -0.56
C SER A 355 -45.56 1.91 -0.24
N PRO A 356 -44.99 3.13 -0.14
CA PRO A 356 -45.78 4.34 -0.01
C PRO A 356 -46.33 4.79 -1.38
N LYS A 357 -47.62 5.19 -1.38
CA LYS A 357 -48.36 5.72 -2.53
C LYS A 357 -47.67 6.96 -3.11
N ARG A 358 -47.24 6.87 -4.36
CA ARG A 358 -46.76 8.01 -5.16
C ARG A 358 -47.93 8.70 -5.85
N ALA A 359 -48.05 10.00 -5.62
CA ALA A 359 -49.06 10.88 -6.21
C ALA A 359 -48.84 11.08 -7.72
N ARG A 360 -49.95 11.21 -8.45
CA ARG A 360 -50.04 11.51 -9.88
C ARG A 360 -49.65 12.96 -10.18
N LEU A 361 -48.76 13.15 -11.15
CA LEU A 361 -48.63 14.29 -12.06
C LEU A 361 -48.41 13.65 -13.43
N GLY A 362 -49.28 13.82 -14.44
CA GLY A 362 -49.61 15.07 -15.11
C GLY A 362 -49.06 14.92 -16.54
N GLU A 363 -49.90 14.50 -17.48
CA GLU A 363 -49.55 14.33 -18.90
C GLU A 363 -49.24 15.67 -19.56
N PRO A 364 -48.30 15.72 -20.52
CA PRO A 364 -48.32 16.74 -21.56
C PRO A 364 -48.64 16.17 -22.94
N SER A 365 -49.57 16.90 -23.55
CA SER A 365 -49.99 17.04 -24.94
C SER A 365 -49.01 16.57 -26.02
N LYS A 366 -49.56 15.84 -26.99
CA LYS A 366 -49.12 15.83 -28.38
C LYS A 366 -49.37 17.20 -29.00
N ASP A 367 -48.42 17.70 -29.78
CA ASP A 367 -48.65 18.16 -31.16
C ASP A 367 -47.33 18.62 -31.81
N ASP A 368 -47.22 18.24 -33.09
CA ASP A 368 -46.74 19.04 -34.21
C ASP A 368 -45.29 18.99 -34.78
N LEU A 369 -45.31 18.70 -36.10
CA LEU A 369 -44.45 19.12 -37.22
C LEU A 369 -43.14 18.36 -37.57
N GLY A 370 -43.08 17.91 -38.84
CA GLY A 370 -41.93 17.33 -39.56
C GLY A 370 -40.89 18.39 -40.00
N PRO A 371 -40.19 18.30 -41.16
CA PRO A 371 -40.23 17.29 -42.24
C PRO A 371 -38.89 16.57 -42.51
N GLN A 372 -38.97 15.49 -43.29
CA GLN A 372 -37.84 14.77 -43.89
C GLN A 372 -37.13 15.63 -44.95
N THR A 373 -35.80 15.59 -44.95
CA THR A 373 -34.97 15.93 -46.11
C THR A 373 -34.02 14.77 -46.42
N ASP A 374 -34.16 14.27 -47.64
CA ASP A 374 -33.22 13.42 -48.35
C ASP A 374 -31.85 14.09 -48.50
N CYS A 375 -30.79 13.28 -48.39
CA CYS A 375 -29.50 13.50 -49.04
C CYS A 375 -28.88 12.12 -49.33
N GLN A 376 -29.00 11.67 -50.58
CA GLN A 376 -28.06 10.74 -51.16
C GLN A 376 -26.85 11.53 -51.66
N ASP A 377 -25.62 11.07 -51.40
CA ASP A 377 -24.56 11.09 -52.41
C ASP A 377 -23.38 10.17 -52.05
N GLN A 378 -23.17 9.21 -52.95
CA GLN A 378 -21.92 8.76 -53.58
C GLN A 378 -20.63 8.45 -52.76
N SER A 379 -20.27 7.16 -52.82
CA SER A 379 -18.95 6.47 -52.80
C SER A 379 -17.73 7.22 -53.39
N PRO A 380 -16.48 6.67 -53.36
CA PRO A 380 -15.89 5.56 -52.58
C PRO A 380 -14.45 5.88 -52.04
N ASN A 381 -13.82 4.83 -51.49
CA ASN A 381 -12.38 4.54 -51.49
C ASN A 381 -11.50 4.79 -50.24
N ASP A 382 -10.89 3.65 -49.87
CA ASP A 382 -9.50 3.44 -49.44
C ASP A 382 -9.13 3.43 -47.94
N SER A 383 -8.79 2.20 -47.53
CA SER A 383 -7.61 1.82 -46.71
C SER A 383 -7.79 1.58 -45.21
N PRO A 384 -6.95 0.69 -44.60
CA PRO A 384 -7.45 -0.61 -44.12
C PRO A 384 -7.20 -0.88 -42.64
N MET A 385 -7.84 -1.97 -42.19
CA MET A 385 -7.51 -2.88 -41.09
C MET A 385 -6.48 -2.41 -40.04
N VAL A 386 -7.00 -2.08 -38.87
CA VAL A 386 -6.29 -2.24 -37.60
C VAL A 386 -6.50 -3.68 -37.14
N GLU A 387 -5.47 -4.51 -37.29
CA GLU A 387 -5.33 -5.76 -36.54
C GLU A 387 -4.04 -5.70 -35.71
N THR A 388 -4.22 -5.68 -34.39
CA THR A 388 -3.23 -6.15 -33.42
C THR A 388 -2.99 -7.64 -33.61
N PRO A 389 -1.80 -8.15 -33.30
CA PRO A 389 -1.76 -9.11 -32.20
C PRO A 389 -0.55 -9.00 -31.27
N THR A 390 -0.89 -9.00 -29.98
CA THR A 390 -0.24 -9.62 -28.84
C THR A 390 0.52 -10.92 -29.20
N GLU A 391 1.51 -11.27 -28.38
CA GLU A 391 2.23 -12.57 -28.33
C GLU A 391 3.46 -12.74 -29.22
N LEU A 392 4.56 -12.01 -28.92
CA LEU A 392 5.89 -12.46 -29.33
C LEU A 392 7.05 -11.78 -28.56
N TYR A 393 7.15 -11.93 -27.24
CA TYR A 393 8.45 -11.73 -26.56
C TYR A 393 8.59 -12.45 -25.19
N GLU A 394 8.07 -13.68 -25.08
CA GLU A 394 8.18 -14.49 -23.87
C GLU A 394 9.21 -15.64 -23.95
N LYS A 395 10.12 -15.65 -24.94
CA LYS A 395 11.03 -16.81 -25.17
C LYS A 395 12.49 -16.53 -25.49
N ARG A 396 13.09 -15.47 -24.92
CA ARG A 396 14.55 -15.29 -25.00
C ARG A 396 15.11 -14.61 -23.76
N LEU A 397 15.33 -15.39 -22.70
CA LEU A 397 16.53 -15.36 -21.82
C LEU A 397 16.38 -16.37 -20.66
N GLN A 398 16.10 -17.63 -20.99
CA GLN A 398 16.49 -18.76 -20.16
C GLN A 398 17.70 -19.40 -20.83
N GLY A 399 18.86 -19.37 -20.16
CA GLY A 399 20.03 -20.14 -20.56
C GLY A 399 21.34 -19.38 -20.44
N LEU A 400 21.84 -19.23 -19.21
CA LEU A 400 23.24 -19.50 -18.91
C LEU A 400 23.39 -19.80 -17.40
N LEU A 401 23.86 -21.02 -17.16
CA LEU A 401 23.95 -21.74 -15.91
C LEU A 401 25.17 -21.33 -15.08
N VAL A 402 24.97 -21.40 -13.75
CA VAL A 402 25.88 -21.95 -12.73
C VAL A 402 27.15 -21.17 -12.37
N GLY A 403 27.19 -20.77 -11.09
CA GLY A 403 28.37 -20.99 -10.25
C GLY A 403 28.77 -19.83 -9.35
N ARG A 404 28.31 -19.81 -8.10
CA ARG A 404 29.16 -19.63 -6.90
C ARG A 404 28.33 -19.73 -5.62
N GLY A 405 28.61 -20.76 -4.84
CA GLY A 405 28.19 -20.85 -3.46
C GLY A 405 28.97 -19.85 -2.62
N HIS A 406 28.25 -18.90 -2.01
CA HIS A 406 28.73 -18.17 -0.85
C HIS A 406 27.83 -18.53 0.34
N SER A 407 28.45 -19.09 1.37
CA SER A 407 27.84 -19.36 2.67
C SER A 407 27.54 -18.02 3.36
N LEU A 408 26.32 -17.52 3.19
CA LEU A 408 25.75 -16.43 3.99
C LEU A 408 24.95 -17.04 5.14
N ARG A 409 25.62 -17.63 6.15
CA ARG A 409 24.92 -18.31 7.25
C ARG A 409 25.27 -17.87 8.67
N SER A 410 26.10 -16.85 8.88
CA SER A 410 26.40 -16.36 10.24
C SER A 410 26.01 -14.90 10.54
N GLY A 411 25.81 -14.03 9.52
CA GLY A 411 25.50 -12.61 9.76
C GLY A 411 24.03 -12.26 9.96
N PHE A 412 23.10 -13.16 9.59
CA PHE A 412 21.66 -12.85 9.53
C PHE A 412 20.98 -12.88 10.90
N SER A 413 21.26 -13.89 11.73
CA SER A 413 20.74 -13.97 13.11
C SER A 413 21.19 -12.76 13.92
N GLN A 414 22.44 -12.33 13.73
CA GLN A 414 23.02 -11.22 14.46
C GLN A 414 22.32 -9.89 14.12
N ARG A 415 21.99 -9.61 12.85
CA ARG A 415 21.27 -8.37 12.48
C ARG A 415 19.82 -8.34 12.97
N VAL A 416 19.13 -9.48 12.99
CA VAL A 416 17.76 -9.57 13.53
C VAL A 416 17.77 -9.48 15.06
N GLU A 417 18.78 -10.03 15.73
CA GLU A 417 19.01 -9.86 17.17
C GLU A 417 19.44 -8.43 17.53
N GLU A 418 20.21 -7.75 16.67
CA GLU A 418 20.55 -6.32 16.78
C GLU A 418 19.28 -5.44 16.71
N LEU A 419 18.33 -5.76 15.81
CA LEU A 419 17.02 -5.09 15.77
C LEU A 419 16.19 -5.32 17.05
N SER A 420 16.28 -6.51 17.63
CA SER A 420 15.56 -6.88 18.86
C SER A 420 16.22 -6.35 20.14
N SER A 421 17.47 -5.89 20.08
CA SER A 421 18.24 -5.41 21.25
C SER A 421 18.19 -3.89 21.44
N ASP A 422 17.71 -3.12 20.46
CA ASP A 422 17.46 -1.68 20.61
C ASP A 422 16.37 -1.46 21.68
N GLU A 423 16.75 -0.87 22.82
CA GLU A 423 15.85 -0.59 23.95
C GLU A 423 14.65 0.29 23.56
N LYS A 424 14.73 1.08 22.49
CA LYS A 424 13.59 1.85 21.98
C LYS A 424 12.64 0.97 21.17
N VAL A 425 13.17 0.03 20.40
CA VAL A 425 12.37 -1.01 19.73
C VAL A 425 11.72 -1.89 20.78
N LYS A 426 12.44 -2.29 21.84
CA LYS A 426 11.86 -3.00 22.98
C LYS A 426 10.82 -2.17 23.71
N LYS A 427 11.06 -0.87 23.93
CA LYS A 427 10.08 0.03 24.55
C LYS A 427 8.83 0.19 23.69
N TYR A 428 8.97 0.32 22.37
CA TYR A 428 7.85 0.31 21.42
C TYR A 428 7.09 -1.02 21.48
N LEU A 429 7.82 -2.13 21.48
CA LEU A 429 7.23 -3.44 21.69
C LEU A 429 6.53 -3.49 23.05
N SER A 430 7.09 -2.96 24.14
CA SER A 430 6.54 -3.01 25.50
C SER A 430 5.42 -2.01 25.78
N THR A 431 5.40 -0.80 25.21
CA THR A 431 4.27 0.15 25.35
C THR A 431 3.11 -0.23 24.43
N SER A 432 3.41 -0.90 23.31
CA SER A 432 2.41 -1.64 22.53
C SER A 432 2.01 -2.98 23.18
N VAL A 433 2.68 -3.39 24.28
CA VAL A 433 2.51 -4.65 25.01
C VAL A 433 2.30 -4.38 26.50
N ASN A 434 1.07 -4.01 26.86
CA ASN A 434 0.51 -4.52 28.11
C ASN A 434 -0.18 -5.86 27.83
N VAL A 435 0.62 -6.88 27.53
CA VAL A 435 0.26 -8.27 27.81
C VAL A 435 1.28 -8.73 28.84
N ILE A 436 0.86 -8.74 30.10
CA ILE A 436 1.60 -9.37 31.18
C ILE A 436 1.75 -10.84 30.76
N TYR A 437 2.98 -11.29 30.56
CA TYR A 437 3.28 -12.71 30.58
C TYR A 437 3.30 -13.11 32.05
N ASP A 438 2.30 -13.88 32.49
CA ASP A 438 2.43 -14.59 33.77
C ASP A 438 3.66 -15.51 33.66
N PRO A 439 4.61 -15.46 34.62
CA PRO A 439 5.70 -16.40 34.65
C PRO A 439 5.13 -17.82 34.82
N MET A 440 5.63 -18.76 34.01
CA MET A 440 5.33 -20.18 34.13
C MET A 440 5.50 -20.65 35.58
N PRO A 441 4.58 -21.46 36.14
CA PRO A 441 4.84 -22.14 37.41
C PRO A 441 5.99 -23.13 37.22
N ASP A 442 6.98 -23.07 38.11
CA ASP A 442 8.12 -23.99 38.14
C ASP A 442 7.61 -25.44 38.19
N SER A 443 7.81 -26.18 37.10
CA SER A 443 7.52 -27.61 37.03
C SER A 443 8.63 -28.44 37.69
N SER A 444 8.92 -28.13 38.96
CA SER A 444 9.73 -28.97 39.84
C SER A 444 8.91 -29.43 41.06
N ALA A 445 7.72 -29.97 40.80
CA ALA A 445 6.98 -30.81 41.74
C ALA A 445 5.91 -31.62 41.01
N SER A 446 6.28 -32.79 40.49
CA SER A 446 5.48 -34.02 40.52
C SER A 446 6.31 -35.21 40.05
#